data_AF-A0A556TRD1-F1
#
_entry.id   AF-A0A556TRD1-F1
#
_cell.length_a   1.000
_cell.length_b   1.000
_cell.length_c   1.000
_cell.angle_alpha   90.00
_cell.angle_beta   90.00
_cell.angle_gamma   90.00
#
_symmetry.space_group_name_H-M   'P 1'
#
loop_
_entity.id
_entity.type
_entity.pdbx_description
1 polymer ?
#
loop_
_entity_poly.entity_id
_entity_poly.type
_entity_poly.pdbx_seq_one_letter_code
_entity_poly.pdbx_strand_id
1 'polypeptide(L)'
;MQRRLDSQRKNPAPDNPDILKSNNQEVPFEVPEVWYDTSGEDTASPSKDMKDYYIAIMRLSALTGLKDMLQFNQVPSHLAINRLVQGLGDHGDLEGIEEVECIVKNLGPLVNMSYMLFVNNKALAHIKNGNIDSAVEVLEALYTQKDGHEKSISFVFRKVLEANNMMRLINVMSALVERLCNQFATYRPATDLFLQYIDIGRTEDAKFLLQRCAAVAERKDLILSYMTRVSTKPGQAAKIKYLLELVPDLEKQAYLTFLMKCYCVDKDLTSAKALYQQMQDEKVQMNSLSLKRLALLYRNAGETVPFEEPPVNIIYHFQEFLRSV
;
A
#
# COMPACT_ATOMS: atom_id res chain seq x y z
N MET A 1 30.34 33.38 -14.99
CA MET A 1 30.58 33.90 -13.62
C MET A 1 29.84 33.01 -12.63
N GLN A 2 30.55 32.63 -11.58
CA GLN A 2 30.22 31.64 -10.56
C GLN A 2 28.89 31.86 -9.81
N ARG A 3 28.39 30.76 -9.22
CA ARG A 3 27.64 30.61 -7.94
C ARG A 3 26.16 30.94 -7.94
N ARG A 4 25.29 30.23 -7.21
CA ARG A 4 25.27 28.96 -6.42
C ARG A 4 23.78 28.86 -5.97
N LEU A 5 23.16 27.68 -6.04
CA LEU A 5 22.72 26.87 -4.86
C LEU A 5 21.84 27.67 -3.87
N ASP A 6 20.67 27.24 -3.38
CA ASP A 6 20.14 25.90 -3.12
C ASP A 6 18.74 26.02 -2.48
N SER A 7 18.06 24.86 -2.34
CA SER A 7 17.11 24.53 -1.24
C SER A 7 15.66 25.08 -1.37
N GLN A 8 14.55 24.38 -1.07
CA GLN A 8 14.31 23.15 -0.30
C GLN A 8 12.87 22.63 -0.54
N ARG A 9 12.70 21.31 -0.45
CA ARG A 9 11.44 20.62 -0.12
C ARG A 9 10.92 21.05 1.26
N LYS A 10 9.59 21.04 1.46
CA LYS A 10 8.91 20.40 2.63
C LYS A 10 7.36 20.46 2.52
N ASN A 11 6.71 19.28 2.49
CA ASN A 11 5.33 19.02 2.98
C ASN A 11 5.26 19.30 4.51
N PRO A 12 4.10 19.51 5.19
CA PRO A 12 2.83 18.75 5.02
C PRO A 12 1.51 19.55 5.21
N ALA A 13 0.37 18.88 4.94
CA ALA A 13 -0.99 19.40 5.13
C ALA A 13 -1.33 19.65 6.63
N PRO A 14 -2.36 20.47 6.93
CA PRO A 14 -3.71 19.95 6.86
C PRO A 14 -4.64 20.80 6.00
N ASP A 15 -5.65 20.13 5.47
CA ASP A 15 -6.79 20.67 4.75
C ASP A 15 -7.34 21.92 5.45
N ASN A 16 -7.03 23.09 4.90
CA ASN A 16 -7.60 24.37 5.32
C ASN A 16 -8.38 24.97 4.13
N PRO A 17 -9.72 25.12 4.23
CA PRO A 17 -10.57 25.65 3.16
C PRO A 17 -10.24 27.08 2.71
N ASP A 18 -9.39 27.80 3.44
CA ASP A 18 -8.90 29.12 3.04
C ASP A 18 -8.07 29.12 1.74
N ILE A 19 -7.50 27.98 1.34
CA ILE A 19 -6.71 27.87 0.09
C ILE A 19 -7.61 28.01 -1.16
N LEU A 20 -8.88 27.59 -1.09
CA LEU A 20 -9.80 27.63 -2.23
C LEU A 20 -10.28 29.05 -2.58
N LYS A 21 -10.29 29.97 -1.61
CA LYS A 21 -10.74 31.36 -1.83
C LYS A 21 -9.72 32.24 -2.56
N SER A 22 -8.48 31.77 -2.76
CA SER A 22 -7.40 32.56 -3.39
C SER A 22 -7.31 32.43 -4.92
N ASN A 23 -8.10 31.55 -5.55
CA ASN A 23 -8.03 31.25 -6.99
C ASN A 23 -9.21 31.78 -7.83
N ASN A 24 -10.07 32.67 -7.29
CA ASN A 24 -11.23 33.23 -7.99
C ASN A 24 -12.13 32.18 -8.70
N GLN A 25 -12.17 30.94 -8.20
CA GLN A 25 -13.15 29.95 -8.62
C GLN A 25 -14.32 29.98 -7.64
N GLU A 26 -15.51 30.30 -8.16
CA GLU A 26 -16.74 30.26 -7.37
C GLU A 26 -17.05 28.82 -6.95
N VAL A 27 -17.39 28.68 -5.67
CA VAL A 27 -17.84 27.43 -5.07
C VAL A 27 -19.27 27.18 -5.58
N PRO A 28 -19.58 26.03 -6.21
CA PRO A 28 -20.85 25.81 -6.90
C PRO A 28 -22.05 25.53 -5.96
N PHE A 29 -21.90 25.79 -4.66
CA PHE A 29 -22.98 25.67 -3.68
C PHE A 29 -22.79 26.70 -2.57
N GLU A 30 -23.89 27.31 -2.12
CA GLU A 30 -23.90 28.18 -0.95
C GLU A 30 -23.66 27.32 0.31
N VAL A 31 -22.60 27.64 1.03
CA VAL A 31 -22.31 27.06 2.35
C VAL A 31 -23.16 27.82 3.37
N PRO A 32 -24.09 27.16 4.10
CA PRO A 32 -24.88 27.85 5.11
C PRO A 32 -23.99 28.50 6.18
N GLU A 33 -24.19 29.80 6.46
CA GLU A 33 -23.36 30.61 7.38
C GLU A 33 -23.33 30.12 8.85
N VAL A 34 -24.15 29.13 9.21
CA VAL A 34 -24.20 28.55 10.57
C VAL A 34 -22.96 27.73 10.98
N TRP A 35 -21.91 27.69 10.15
CA TRP A 35 -20.70 26.89 10.41
C TRP A 35 -19.51 27.71 10.96
N TYR A 36 -19.63 29.04 11.09
CA TYR A 36 -18.51 29.89 11.50
C TYR A 36 -18.73 30.79 12.71
N ASP A 37 -19.89 30.74 13.38
CA ASP A 37 -20.05 31.38 14.68
C ASP A 37 -20.09 30.34 15.80
N THR A 38 -18.90 30.01 16.32
CA THR A 38 -18.75 29.42 17.66
C THR A 38 -17.95 30.38 18.55
N SER A 39 -18.45 31.61 18.69
CA SER A 39 -18.16 32.40 19.88
C SER A 39 -19.00 31.85 21.04
N GLY A 40 -18.48 30.81 21.69
CA GLY A 40 -18.89 30.42 23.04
C GLY A 40 -20.15 29.58 23.15
N GLU A 41 -20.11 28.31 22.71
CA GLU A 41 -20.98 27.24 23.22
C GLU A 41 -20.28 25.89 23.01
N ASP A 42 -20.33 25.02 24.02
CA ASP A 42 -19.80 23.65 24.00
C ASP A 42 -20.41 22.85 22.84
N THR A 43 -19.80 22.87 21.66
CA THR A 43 -20.26 22.01 20.56
C THR A 43 -19.83 20.58 20.85
N ALA A 44 -20.76 19.82 21.44
CA ALA A 44 -20.64 18.38 21.60
C ALA A 44 -20.22 17.74 20.27
N SER A 45 -19.18 16.90 20.31
CA SER A 45 -18.80 16.07 19.16
C SER A 45 -20.05 15.33 18.64
N PRO A 46 -20.28 15.27 17.32
CA PRO A 46 -21.49 14.66 16.78
C PRO A 46 -21.69 13.25 17.31
N SER A 47 -22.93 12.90 17.67
CA SER A 47 -23.27 11.55 18.11
C SER A 47 -22.91 10.52 17.03
N LYS A 48 -22.67 9.27 17.45
CA LYS A 48 -22.38 8.18 16.50
C LYS A 48 -23.46 8.08 15.42
N ASP A 49 -24.73 8.17 15.81
CA ASP A 49 -25.87 8.09 14.89
C ASP A 49 -25.87 9.22 13.86
N MET A 50 -25.50 10.44 14.26
CA MET A 50 -25.39 11.57 13.34
C MET A 50 -24.23 11.39 12.36
N LYS A 51 -23.09 10.85 12.81
CA LYS A 51 -21.97 10.51 11.93
C LYS A 51 -22.36 9.42 10.92
N ASP A 52 -23.02 8.37 11.39
CA ASP A 52 -23.47 7.26 10.54
C ASP A 52 -24.47 7.76 9.47
N TYR A 53 -25.36 8.68 9.85
CA TYR A 53 -26.29 9.34 8.92
C TYR A 53 -25.57 10.17 7.84
N TYR A 54 -24.63 11.04 8.21
CA TYR A 54 -23.87 11.84 7.23
C TYR A 54 -23.06 10.95 6.28
N ILE A 55 -22.45 9.89 6.81
CA ILE A 55 -21.69 8.97 5.98
C ILE A 55 -22.62 8.27 4.98
N ALA A 56 -23.83 7.87 5.39
CA ALA A 56 -24.81 7.28 4.48
C ALA A 56 -25.21 8.25 3.35
N ILE A 57 -25.44 9.53 3.67
CA ILE A 57 -25.73 10.57 2.65
C ILE A 57 -24.56 10.72 1.67
N MET A 58 -23.34 10.80 2.17
CA MET A 58 -22.15 10.97 1.33
C MET A 58 -21.95 9.79 0.37
N ARG A 59 -22.23 8.55 0.82
CA ARG A 59 -22.17 7.36 -0.05
C ARG A 59 -23.23 7.41 -1.14
N LEU A 60 -24.47 7.74 -0.77
CA LEU A 60 -25.56 7.87 -1.73
C LEU A 60 -25.23 8.95 -2.78
N SER A 61 -24.75 10.12 -2.33
CA SER A 61 -24.33 11.21 -3.21
C SER A 61 -23.21 10.80 -4.16
N ALA A 62 -22.20 10.07 -3.69
CA ALA A 62 -21.10 9.59 -4.53
C ALA A 62 -21.57 8.57 -5.59
N LEU A 63 -22.50 7.69 -5.24
CA LEU A 63 -23.09 6.72 -6.16
C LEU A 63 -23.99 7.40 -7.20
N THR A 64 -24.79 8.38 -6.79
CA THR A 64 -25.58 9.22 -7.70
C THR A 64 -24.66 9.98 -8.66
N GLY A 65 -23.59 10.61 -8.16
CA GLY A 65 -22.63 11.31 -8.99
C GLY A 65 -21.98 10.40 -10.04
N LEU A 66 -21.66 9.16 -9.68
CA LEU A 66 -21.18 8.16 -10.65
C LEU A 66 -22.21 7.90 -11.76
N LYS A 67 -23.49 7.75 -11.41
CA LYS A 67 -24.57 7.53 -12.39
C LYS A 67 -24.78 8.74 -13.29
N ASP A 68 -24.76 9.94 -12.73
CA ASP A 68 -24.93 11.18 -13.47
C ASP A 68 -23.81 11.37 -14.49
N MET A 69 -22.55 11.13 -14.10
CA MET A 69 -21.41 11.16 -15.03
C MET A 69 -21.66 10.27 -16.26
N LEU A 70 -22.20 9.07 -16.05
CA LEU A 70 -22.50 8.15 -17.13
C LEU A 70 -23.66 8.61 -18.01
N GLN A 71 -24.69 9.23 -17.43
CA GLN A 71 -25.77 9.86 -18.19
C GLN A 71 -25.24 10.98 -19.09
N PHE A 72 -24.21 11.70 -18.65
CA PHE A 72 -23.54 12.74 -19.43
C PHE A 72 -22.38 12.22 -20.31
N ASN A 73 -22.31 10.90 -20.57
CA ASN A 73 -21.27 10.24 -21.37
C ASN A 73 -19.83 10.53 -20.90
N GLN A 74 -19.64 10.76 -19.61
CA GLN A 74 -18.32 10.93 -19.00
C GLN A 74 -17.78 9.59 -18.50
N VAL A 75 -16.48 9.37 -18.67
CA VAL A 75 -15.81 8.18 -18.14
C VAL A 75 -15.26 8.50 -16.74
N PRO A 76 -15.73 7.81 -15.68
CA PRO A 76 -15.23 8.02 -14.33
C PRO A 76 -13.77 7.59 -14.20
N SER A 77 -12.99 8.33 -13.41
CA SER A 77 -11.58 7.96 -13.18
C SER A 77 -11.45 6.68 -12.35
N HIS A 78 -10.41 5.89 -12.61
CA HIS A 78 -10.07 4.70 -11.81
C HIS A 78 -9.93 5.01 -10.31
N LEU A 79 -9.40 6.18 -9.96
CA LEU A 79 -9.23 6.60 -8.58
C LEU A 79 -10.59 6.84 -7.90
N ALA A 80 -11.52 7.50 -8.59
CA ALA A 80 -12.87 7.76 -8.06
C ALA A 80 -13.61 6.44 -7.79
N ILE A 81 -13.58 5.51 -8.75
CA ILE A 81 -14.21 4.18 -8.59
C ILE A 81 -13.55 3.42 -7.44
N ASN A 82 -12.21 3.38 -7.37
CA ASN A 82 -11.48 2.74 -6.27
C ASN A 82 -11.89 3.29 -4.91
N ARG A 83 -12.00 4.62 -4.77
CA ARG A 83 -12.37 5.27 -3.51
C ARG A 83 -13.83 5.02 -3.14
N LEU A 84 -14.74 5.03 -4.10
CA LEU A 84 -16.14 4.70 -3.88
C LEU A 84 -16.28 3.26 -3.37
N VAL A 85 -15.71 2.28 -4.07
CA VAL A 85 -15.80 0.86 -3.69
C VAL A 85 -15.15 0.59 -2.33
N GLN A 86 -14.00 1.22 -2.04
CA GLN A 86 -13.36 1.13 -0.72
C GLN A 86 -14.22 1.75 0.38
N GLY A 87 -14.84 2.90 0.11
CA GLY A 87 -15.74 3.57 1.04
C GLY A 87 -16.96 2.71 1.36
N LEU A 88 -17.56 2.07 0.35
CA LEU A 88 -18.68 1.15 0.54
C LEU A 88 -18.26 -0.09 1.36
N GLY A 89 -17.09 -0.67 1.03
CA GLY A 89 -16.52 -1.81 1.75
C GLY A 89 -16.22 -1.52 3.22
N ASP A 90 -15.62 -0.36 3.51
CA ASP A 90 -15.28 0.05 4.89
C ASP A 90 -16.51 0.23 5.80
N HIS A 91 -17.71 0.28 5.22
CA HIS A 91 -18.95 0.47 5.94
C HIS A 91 -20.01 -0.62 5.73
N GLY A 92 -19.63 -1.76 5.15
CA GLY A 92 -20.55 -2.90 5.07
C GLY A 92 -21.60 -2.82 3.96
N ASP A 93 -21.48 -1.88 3.03
CA ASP A 93 -22.47 -1.67 1.98
C ASP A 93 -22.24 -2.62 0.78
N LEU A 94 -22.78 -3.83 0.89
CA LEU A 94 -22.64 -4.87 -0.14
C LEU A 94 -23.41 -4.53 -1.42
N GLU A 95 -24.63 -4.02 -1.28
CA GLU A 95 -25.51 -3.68 -2.40
C GLU A 95 -24.88 -2.57 -3.26
N GLY A 96 -24.33 -1.53 -2.62
CA GLY A 96 -23.63 -0.47 -3.33
C GLY A 96 -22.39 -0.98 -4.06
N ILE A 97 -21.63 -1.93 -3.50
CA ILE A 97 -20.47 -2.51 -4.19
C ILE A 97 -20.91 -3.30 -5.43
N GLU A 98 -21.99 -4.08 -5.33
CA GLU A 98 -22.55 -4.84 -6.44
C GLU A 98 -23.09 -3.94 -7.55
N GLU A 99 -23.73 -2.84 -7.17
CA GLU A 99 -24.21 -1.84 -8.13
C GLU A 99 -23.05 -1.20 -8.89
N VAL A 100 -22.00 -0.75 -8.19
CA VAL A 100 -20.81 -0.18 -8.84
C VAL A 100 -20.10 -1.23 -9.71
N GLU A 101 -20.03 -2.49 -9.27
CA GLU A 101 -19.47 -3.59 -10.05
C GLU A 101 -20.24 -3.81 -11.36
N CYS A 102 -21.57 -3.79 -11.31
CA CYS A 102 -22.44 -3.92 -12.49
C CYS A 102 -22.22 -2.77 -13.47
N ILE A 103 -22.21 -1.54 -12.96
CA ILE A 103 -21.95 -0.33 -13.75
C ILE A 103 -20.60 -0.44 -14.48
N VAL A 104 -19.53 -0.77 -13.75
CA VAL A 104 -18.17 -0.87 -14.31
C VAL A 104 -18.07 -1.99 -15.35
N LYS A 105 -18.72 -3.14 -15.14
CA LYS A 105 -18.77 -4.23 -16.13
C LYS A 105 -19.39 -3.77 -17.45
N ASN A 106 -20.44 -2.96 -17.40
CA ASN A 106 -21.11 -2.43 -18.59
C ASN A 106 -20.28 -1.42 -19.38
N LEU A 107 -19.31 -0.74 -18.74
CA LEU A 107 -18.34 0.14 -19.41
C LEU A 107 -17.28 -0.64 -20.19
N GLY A 108 -17.14 -1.94 -19.93
CA GLY A 108 -16.22 -2.82 -20.63
C GLY A 108 -14.76 -2.33 -20.57
N PRO A 109 -13.99 -2.42 -21.67
CA PRO A 109 -12.55 -2.11 -21.66
C PRO A 109 -12.24 -0.62 -21.43
N LEU A 110 -13.24 0.28 -21.47
CA LEU A 110 -13.06 1.70 -21.19
C LEU A 110 -12.63 1.95 -19.73
N VAL A 111 -13.04 1.06 -18.83
CA VAL A 111 -12.66 1.12 -17.41
C VAL A 111 -12.13 -0.26 -17.00
N ASN A 112 -10.84 -0.49 -17.24
CA ASN A 112 -10.16 -1.74 -16.91
C ASN A 112 -9.92 -1.88 -15.38
N MET A 113 -10.98 -2.08 -14.60
CA MET A 113 -10.87 -2.30 -13.15
C MET A 113 -10.44 -3.73 -12.83
N SER A 114 -9.58 -3.89 -11.84
CA SER A 114 -9.28 -5.21 -11.31
C SER A 114 -10.50 -5.81 -10.63
N TYR A 115 -10.85 -7.05 -11.00
CA TYR A 115 -11.86 -7.85 -10.31
C TYR A 115 -11.61 -7.93 -8.79
N MET A 116 -10.34 -7.95 -8.38
CA MET A 116 -9.95 -8.00 -6.97
C MET A 116 -10.35 -6.76 -6.17
N LEU A 117 -10.64 -5.63 -6.81
CA LEU A 117 -11.22 -4.48 -6.12
C LEU A 117 -12.56 -4.87 -5.48
N PHE A 118 -13.43 -5.53 -6.24
CA PHE A 118 -14.79 -5.85 -5.80
C PHE A 118 -14.78 -7.01 -4.81
N VAL A 119 -14.06 -8.10 -5.11
CA VAL A 119 -13.95 -9.27 -4.21
C VAL A 119 -13.42 -8.86 -2.83
N ASN A 120 -12.33 -8.10 -2.79
CA ASN A 120 -11.72 -7.70 -1.53
C ASN A 120 -12.64 -6.78 -0.71
N ASN A 121 -13.39 -5.88 -1.37
CA ASN A 121 -14.29 -4.98 -0.66
C ASN A 121 -15.62 -5.64 -0.27
N LYS A 122 -16.09 -6.67 -0.98
CA LYS A 122 -17.21 -7.51 -0.53
C LYS A 122 -16.85 -8.30 0.73
N ALA A 123 -15.68 -8.94 0.75
CA ALA A 123 -15.18 -9.61 1.95
C ALA A 123 -15.03 -8.64 3.13
N LEU A 124 -14.50 -7.44 2.87
CA LEU A 124 -14.41 -6.39 3.89
C LEU A 124 -15.78 -5.93 4.40
N ALA A 125 -16.75 -5.76 3.51
CA ALA A 125 -18.12 -5.38 3.89
C ALA A 125 -18.77 -6.44 4.80
N HIS A 126 -18.62 -7.73 4.47
CA HIS A 126 -19.07 -8.81 5.35
C HIS A 126 -18.41 -8.74 6.74
N ILE A 127 -17.09 -8.50 6.79
CA ILE A 127 -16.35 -8.32 8.06
C ILE A 127 -16.92 -7.13 8.85
N LYS A 128 -17.20 -6.00 8.20
CA LYS A 128 -17.76 -4.80 8.84
C LYS A 128 -19.15 -5.02 9.39
N ASN A 129 -19.94 -5.88 8.74
CA ASN A 129 -21.25 -6.30 9.20
C ASN A 129 -21.20 -7.39 10.30
N GLY A 130 -20.01 -7.83 10.73
CA GLY A 130 -19.85 -8.91 11.70
C GLY A 130 -20.05 -10.32 11.12
N ASN A 131 -20.27 -10.44 9.81
CA ASN A 131 -20.54 -11.68 9.10
C ASN A 131 -19.24 -12.34 8.63
N ILE A 132 -18.42 -12.77 9.60
CA ILE A 132 -17.08 -13.33 9.34
C ILE A 132 -17.16 -14.57 8.44
N ASP A 133 -18.13 -15.45 8.66
CA ASP A 133 -18.24 -16.70 7.90
C ASP A 133 -18.50 -16.43 6.41
N SER A 134 -19.39 -15.50 6.09
CA SER A 134 -19.61 -15.07 4.70
C SER A 134 -18.37 -14.43 4.07
N ALA A 135 -17.57 -13.68 4.86
CA ALA A 135 -16.31 -13.15 4.35
C ALA A 135 -15.32 -14.28 4.00
N VAL A 136 -15.27 -15.32 4.82
CA VAL A 136 -14.44 -16.51 4.55
C VAL A 136 -14.93 -17.25 3.31
N GLU A 137 -16.23 -17.45 3.15
CA GLU A 137 -16.82 -18.09 1.96
C GLU A 137 -16.46 -17.34 0.67
N VAL A 138 -16.56 -16.00 0.68
CA VAL A 138 -16.17 -15.17 -0.47
C VAL A 138 -14.69 -15.36 -0.83
N LEU A 139 -13.81 -15.34 0.17
CA LEU A 139 -12.37 -15.49 -0.05
C LEU A 139 -11.98 -16.92 -0.42
N GLU A 140 -12.64 -17.93 0.13
CA GLU A 140 -12.40 -19.33 -0.21
C GLU A 140 -12.86 -19.63 -1.64
N ALA A 141 -14.05 -19.15 -2.03
CA ALA A 141 -14.57 -19.28 -3.38
C ALA A 141 -13.65 -18.66 -4.44
N LEU A 142 -12.91 -17.61 -4.09
CA LEU A 142 -11.89 -17.03 -4.98
C LEU A 142 -10.80 -18.06 -5.34
N TYR A 143 -10.31 -18.84 -4.37
CA TYR A 143 -9.17 -19.74 -4.57
C TYR A 143 -9.56 -21.13 -5.08
N THR A 144 -10.84 -21.48 -5.02
CA THR A 144 -11.35 -22.71 -5.65
C THR A 144 -11.60 -22.54 -7.16
N GLN A 145 -11.55 -21.31 -7.68
CA GLN A 145 -11.65 -21.02 -9.11
C GLN A 145 -10.32 -21.26 -9.85
N LYS A 146 -10.41 -21.60 -11.14
CA LYS A 146 -9.26 -21.98 -11.99
C LYS A 146 -8.14 -20.93 -12.03
N ASP A 147 -8.49 -19.64 -11.98
CA ASP A 147 -7.55 -18.51 -12.02
C ASP A 147 -7.33 -17.85 -10.64
N GLY A 148 -7.83 -18.46 -9.56
CA GLY A 148 -7.82 -17.91 -8.21
C GLY A 148 -6.45 -17.91 -7.51
N HIS A 149 -5.62 -18.91 -7.81
CA HIS A 149 -4.40 -19.25 -7.05
C HIS A 149 -3.37 -18.11 -6.89
N GLU A 150 -3.31 -17.16 -7.82
CA GLU A 150 -2.39 -16.00 -7.74
C GLU A 150 -3.07 -14.67 -7.38
N LYS A 151 -4.38 -14.69 -7.10
CA LYS A 151 -5.12 -13.49 -6.74
C LYS A 151 -4.73 -13.04 -5.34
N SER A 152 -4.49 -11.74 -5.18
CA SER A 152 -4.02 -11.16 -3.91
C SER A 152 -5.17 -10.66 -3.04
N ILE A 153 -5.18 -11.08 -1.78
CA ILE A 153 -6.11 -10.63 -0.74
C ILE A 153 -5.39 -9.82 0.35
N SER A 154 -4.15 -9.40 0.10
CA SER A 154 -3.32 -8.58 1.00
C SER A 154 -4.04 -7.32 1.53
N PHE A 155 -4.91 -6.71 0.72
CA PHE A 155 -5.74 -5.59 1.15
C PHE A 155 -6.67 -5.94 2.32
N VAL A 156 -7.32 -7.10 2.27
CA VAL A 156 -8.21 -7.57 3.33
C VAL A 156 -7.42 -7.86 4.59
N PHE A 157 -6.29 -8.58 4.49
CA PHE A 157 -5.43 -8.84 5.65
C PHE A 157 -4.95 -7.57 6.32
N ARG A 158 -4.52 -6.57 5.54
CA ARG A 158 -4.12 -5.27 6.07
C ARG A 158 -5.26 -4.63 6.88
N LYS A 159 -6.47 -4.60 6.34
CA LYS A 159 -7.65 -4.03 7.01
C LYS A 159 -8.05 -4.80 8.28
N VAL A 160 -7.93 -6.13 8.26
CA VAL A 160 -8.17 -6.99 9.42
C VAL A 160 -7.16 -6.73 10.53
N LEU A 161 -5.89 -6.58 10.17
CA LEU A 161 -4.79 -6.37 11.12
C LEU A 161 -4.75 -4.94 11.67
N GLU A 162 -5.20 -3.94 10.90
CA GLU A 162 -5.39 -2.55 11.34
C GLU A 162 -6.60 -2.40 12.28
N ALA A 163 -7.55 -3.34 12.27
CA ALA A 163 -8.73 -3.30 13.13
C ALA A 163 -8.40 -3.74 14.57
N ASN A 164 -8.51 -2.82 15.53
CA ASN A 164 -8.36 -3.14 16.95
C ASN A 164 -9.38 -4.22 17.38
N ASN A 165 -8.93 -5.17 18.21
CA ASN A 165 -9.75 -6.20 18.88
C ASN A 165 -10.41 -7.28 18.00
N MET A 166 -9.78 -7.71 16.90
CA MET A 166 -10.28 -8.83 16.10
C MET A 166 -9.38 -10.07 16.10
N MET A 167 -8.92 -10.52 17.28
CA MET A 167 -8.14 -11.76 17.44
C MET A 167 -8.85 -12.96 16.81
N ARG A 168 -10.17 -13.07 16.98
CA ARG A 168 -11.00 -14.11 16.35
C ARG A 168 -10.86 -14.09 14.82
N LEU A 169 -10.93 -12.91 14.21
CA LEU A 169 -10.84 -12.78 12.75
C LEU A 169 -9.45 -13.15 12.24
N ILE A 170 -8.39 -12.74 12.95
CA ILE A 170 -7.01 -13.12 12.63
C ILE A 170 -6.85 -14.64 12.67
N ASN A 171 -7.40 -15.30 13.69
CA ASN A 171 -7.34 -16.76 13.82
C ASN A 171 -8.11 -17.45 12.70
N VAL A 172 -9.31 -16.99 12.38
CA VAL A 172 -10.13 -17.52 11.27
C VAL A 172 -9.43 -17.34 9.93
N MET A 173 -8.86 -16.17 9.68
CA MET A 173 -8.10 -15.88 8.46
C MET A 173 -6.84 -16.75 8.37
N SER A 174 -6.14 -16.97 9.48
CA SER A 174 -4.96 -17.84 9.52
C SER A 174 -5.33 -19.30 9.26
N ALA A 175 -6.44 -19.78 9.82
CA ALA A 175 -6.96 -21.12 9.55
C ALA A 175 -7.39 -21.29 8.08
N LEU A 176 -8.00 -20.27 7.47
CA LEU A 176 -8.29 -20.25 6.03
C LEU A 176 -6.98 -20.38 5.22
N VAL A 177 -5.97 -19.56 5.52
CA VAL A 177 -4.67 -19.61 4.82
C VAL A 177 -4.03 -20.99 4.94
N GLU A 178 -4.00 -21.58 6.13
CA GLU A 178 -3.43 -22.93 6.34
C GLU A 178 -4.17 -23.99 5.55
N ARG A 179 -5.50 -23.92 5.52
CA ARG A 179 -6.32 -24.83 4.71
C ARG A 179 -6.04 -24.67 3.22
N LEU A 180 -5.94 -23.45 2.71
CA LEU A 180 -5.59 -23.15 1.32
C LEU A 180 -4.20 -23.69 0.93
N CYS A 181 -3.22 -23.59 1.84
CA CYS A 181 -1.90 -24.16 1.62
C CYS A 181 -1.93 -25.69 1.60
N ASN A 182 -2.56 -26.31 2.60
CA ASN A 182 -2.48 -27.75 2.81
C ASN A 182 -3.37 -28.57 1.86
N GLN A 183 -4.55 -28.06 1.52
CA GLN A 183 -5.52 -28.78 0.69
C GLN A 183 -5.42 -28.42 -0.78
N PHE A 184 -5.03 -27.18 -1.09
CA PHE A 184 -5.06 -26.65 -2.47
C PHE A 184 -3.69 -26.21 -2.99
N ALA A 185 -2.61 -26.41 -2.21
CA ALA A 185 -1.26 -25.97 -2.56
C ALA A 185 -1.20 -24.49 -3.00
N THR A 186 -2.08 -23.65 -2.43
CA THR A 186 -2.23 -22.25 -2.79
C THR A 186 -1.53 -21.36 -1.78
N TYR A 187 -0.34 -20.88 -2.15
CA TYR A 187 0.57 -20.17 -1.23
C TYR A 187 0.47 -18.66 -1.30
N ARG A 188 -0.21 -18.09 -2.32
CA ARG A 188 -0.37 -16.64 -2.44
C ARG A 188 -1.00 -15.98 -1.19
N PRO A 189 -2.07 -16.52 -0.59
CA PRO A 189 -2.64 -16.00 0.67
C PRO A 189 -1.62 -16.01 1.81
N ALA A 190 -0.82 -17.06 1.93
CA ALA A 190 0.19 -17.17 2.97
C ALA A 190 1.29 -16.12 2.78
N THR A 191 1.76 -15.91 1.56
CA THR A 191 2.74 -14.86 1.27
C THR A 191 2.16 -13.47 1.53
N ASP A 192 0.90 -13.22 1.13
CA ASP A 192 0.23 -11.95 1.40
C ASP A 192 0.13 -11.68 2.91
N LEU A 193 -0.26 -12.69 3.71
CA LEU A 193 -0.37 -12.58 5.18
C LEU A 193 1.00 -12.39 5.84
N PHE A 194 2.00 -13.17 5.42
CA PHE A 194 3.38 -13.07 5.88
C PHE A 194 3.94 -11.64 5.74
N LEU A 195 3.79 -11.06 4.55
CA LEU A 195 4.26 -9.70 4.28
C LEU A 195 3.48 -8.66 5.08
N GLN A 196 2.19 -8.89 5.36
CA GLN A 196 1.42 -8.02 6.25
C GLN A 196 1.93 -8.07 7.70
N TYR A 197 2.27 -9.26 8.23
CA TYR A 197 2.86 -9.37 9.57
C TYR A 197 4.19 -8.62 9.68
N ILE A 198 5.04 -8.68 8.66
CA ILE A 198 6.27 -7.86 8.60
C ILE A 198 5.91 -6.37 8.57
N ASP A 199 4.88 -5.98 7.81
CA ASP A 199 4.51 -4.57 7.65
C ASP A 199 4.07 -3.91 8.96
N ILE A 200 3.40 -4.67 9.85
CA ILE A 200 2.92 -4.19 11.16
C ILE A 200 3.82 -4.59 12.34
N GLY A 201 4.96 -5.24 12.08
CA GLY A 201 5.92 -5.61 13.13
C GLY A 201 5.52 -6.80 14.01
N ARG A 202 4.60 -7.65 13.55
CA ARG A 202 4.23 -8.92 14.21
C ARG A 202 5.23 -10.02 13.88
N THR A 203 6.43 -9.92 14.45
CA THR A 203 7.58 -10.77 14.14
C THR A 203 7.32 -12.25 14.45
N GLU A 204 6.80 -12.56 15.63
CA GLU A 204 6.54 -13.95 16.03
C GLU A 204 5.50 -14.64 15.12
N ASP A 205 4.45 -13.92 14.73
CA ASP A 205 3.44 -14.46 13.81
C ASP A 205 4.00 -14.69 12.40
N ALA A 206 4.85 -13.78 11.89
CA ALA A 206 5.53 -13.96 10.62
C ALA A 206 6.43 -15.21 10.64
N LYS A 207 7.21 -15.38 11.72
CA LYS A 207 8.09 -16.53 11.91
C LYS A 207 7.29 -17.84 12.01
N PHE A 208 6.23 -17.86 12.81
CA PHE A 208 5.38 -19.03 12.97
C PHE A 208 4.69 -19.43 11.66
N LEU A 209 4.18 -18.46 10.90
CA LEU A 209 3.59 -18.72 9.59
C LEU A 209 4.61 -19.36 8.64
N LEU A 210 5.86 -18.87 8.61
CA LEU A 210 6.91 -19.43 7.76
C LEU A 210 7.30 -20.86 8.18
N GLN A 211 7.34 -21.16 9.49
CA GLN A 211 7.59 -22.51 9.99
C GLN A 211 6.50 -23.51 9.56
N ARG A 212 5.25 -23.06 9.47
CA ARG A 212 4.12 -23.89 9.05
C ARG A 212 3.97 -23.97 7.53
N CYS A 213 4.43 -22.96 6.82
CA CYS A 213 4.33 -22.84 5.37
C CYS A 213 5.67 -22.39 4.77
N ALA A 214 6.64 -23.30 4.74
CA ALA A 214 7.98 -23.00 4.22
C ALA A 214 7.97 -22.57 2.74
N ALA A 215 6.96 -22.99 1.97
CA ALA A 215 6.77 -22.59 0.57
C ALA A 215 6.65 -21.06 0.39
N VAL A 216 6.32 -20.29 1.43
CA VAL A 216 6.34 -18.82 1.39
C VAL A 216 7.74 -18.28 1.09
N ALA A 217 8.81 -18.92 1.61
CA ALA A 217 10.20 -18.52 1.35
C ALA A 217 10.57 -18.63 -0.13
N GLU A 218 9.94 -19.55 -0.85
CA GLU A 218 10.20 -19.81 -2.28
C GLU A 218 9.53 -18.76 -3.20
N ARG A 219 8.64 -17.92 -2.67
CA ARG A 219 7.93 -16.87 -3.43
C ARG A 219 8.79 -15.60 -3.59
N LYS A 220 10.01 -15.78 -4.12
CA LYS A 220 11.06 -14.75 -4.21
C LYS A 220 10.62 -13.51 -5.00
N ASP A 221 9.79 -13.69 -6.03
CA ASP A 221 9.21 -12.62 -6.85
C ASP A 221 8.33 -11.66 -6.04
N LEU A 222 7.47 -12.21 -5.17
CA LEU A 222 6.57 -11.42 -4.32
C LEU A 222 7.33 -10.71 -3.20
N ILE A 223 8.33 -11.39 -2.63
CA ILE A 223 9.25 -10.82 -1.63
C ILE A 223 10.04 -9.65 -2.24
N LEU A 224 10.53 -9.80 -3.47
CA LEU A 224 11.26 -8.76 -4.20
C LEU A 224 10.37 -7.55 -4.53
N SER A 225 9.14 -7.80 -4.97
CA SER A 225 8.12 -6.76 -5.19
C SER A 225 7.82 -5.99 -3.90
N TYR A 226 7.72 -6.71 -2.77
CA TYR A 226 7.57 -6.12 -1.45
C TYR A 226 8.76 -5.21 -1.08
N MET A 227 9.99 -5.70 -1.19
CA MET A 227 11.21 -4.92 -0.91
C MET A 227 11.30 -3.66 -1.79
N THR A 228 10.93 -3.78 -3.06
CA THR A 228 10.87 -2.66 -3.99
C THR A 228 9.92 -1.57 -3.50
N ARG A 229 8.73 -1.95 -3.03
CA ARG A 229 7.74 -1.03 -2.48
C ARG A 229 8.22 -0.38 -1.19
N VAL A 230 8.62 -1.18 -0.18
CA VAL A 230 8.95 -0.63 1.15
C VAL A 230 10.19 0.25 1.11
N SER A 231 11.19 -0.08 0.29
CA SER A 231 12.41 0.73 0.14
C SER A 231 12.21 2.12 -0.46
N THR A 232 11.01 2.45 -0.94
CA THR A 232 10.68 3.82 -1.40
C THR A 232 10.22 4.73 -0.27
N LYS A 233 9.94 4.19 0.92
CA LYS A 233 9.38 4.93 2.05
C LYS A 233 10.44 5.10 3.15
N PRO A 234 10.39 6.22 3.90
CA PRO A 234 11.27 6.40 5.05
C PRO A 234 11.05 5.37 6.15
N GLY A 235 12.11 5.05 6.90
CA GLY A 235 12.10 4.23 8.11
C GLY A 235 11.91 2.73 7.88
N GLN A 236 12.11 2.23 6.66
CA GLN A 236 11.78 0.83 6.32
C GLN A 236 12.97 -0.14 6.37
N ALA A 237 14.19 0.33 6.66
CA ALA A 237 15.40 -0.52 6.67
C ALA A 237 15.27 -1.75 7.59
N ALA A 238 14.66 -1.59 8.78
CA ALA A 238 14.47 -2.68 9.74
C ALA A 238 13.64 -3.85 9.17
N LYS A 239 12.61 -3.55 8.37
CA LYS A 239 11.77 -4.59 7.74
C LYS A 239 12.55 -5.43 6.74
N ILE A 240 13.46 -4.81 5.98
CA ILE A 240 14.30 -5.53 5.00
C ILE A 240 15.30 -6.43 5.72
N LYS A 241 15.93 -5.94 6.79
CA LYS A 241 16.84 -6.76 7.62
C LYS A 241 16.10 -7.96 8.21
N TYR A 242 14.94 -7.73 8.79
CA TYR A 242 14.13 -8.79 9.38
C TYR A 242 13.67 -9.83 8.34
N LEU A 243 13.30 -9.39 7.13
CA LEU A 243 12.96 -10.29 6.04
C LEU A 243 14.14 -11.19 5.63
N LEU A 244 15.36 -10.65 5.60
CA LEU A 244 16.57 -11.43 5.33
C LEU A 244 16.87 -12.45 6.44
N GLU A 245 16.64 -12.10 7.70
CA GLU A 245 16.78 -13.02 8.83
C GLU A 245 15.83 -14.22 8.71
N LEU A 246 14.60 -13.98 8.24
CA LEU A 246 13.60 -15.03 8.05
C LEU A 246 13.83 -15.85 6.77
N VAL A 247 14.34 -15.23 5.71
CA VAL A 247 14.55 -15.86 4.40
C VAL A 247 15.99 -15.63 3.94
N PRO A 248 16.96 -16.40 4.48
CA PRO A 248 18.39 -16.18 4.21
C PRO A 248 18.82 -16.56 2.78
N ASP A 249 18.02 -17.37 2.06
CA ASP A 249 18.27 -17.80 0.68
C ASP A 249 17.85 -16.75 -0.38
N LEU A 250 17.54 -15.53 0.05
CA LEU A 250 17.33 -14.41 -0.87
C LEU A 250 18.67 -13.98 -1.48
N GLU A 251 18.61 -13.52 -2.74
CA GLU A 251 19.80 -13.09 -3.45
C GLU A 251 20.49 -11.95 -2.70
N LYS A 252 21.76 -12.19 -2.36
CA LYS A 252 22.52 -11.31 -1.48
C LYS A 252 22.60 -9.87 -2.01
N GLN A 253 22.87 -9.76 -3.31
CA GLN A 253 23.03 -8.47 -3.99
C GLN A 253 21.71 -7.68 -4.04
N ALA A 254 20.58 -8.37 -4.18
CA ALA A 254 19.26 -7.74 -4.20
C ALA A 254 18.95 -7.04 -2.87
N TYR A 255 19.08 -7.73 -1.73
CA TYR A 255 18.75 -7.12 -0.43
C TYR A 255 19.69 -5.95 -0.08
N LEU A 256 20.99 -6.06 -0.40
CA LEU A 256 21.96 -5.00 -0.16
C LEU A 256 21.58 -3.74 -0.96
N THR A 257 21.11 -3.92 -2.18
CA THR A 257 20.59 -2.84 -3.03
C THR A 257 19.38 -2.14 -2.40
N PHE A 258 18.43 -2.90 -1.85
CA PHE A 258 17.26 -2.30 -1.21
C PHE A 258 17.59 -1.65 0.15
N LEU A 259 18.51 -2.21 0.93
CA LEU A 259 19.01 -1.58 2.15
C LEU A 259 19.69 -0.25 1.84
N MET A 260 20.54 -0.20 0.81
CA MET A 260 21.17 1.04 0.36
C MET A 260 20.10 2.07 -0.02
N LYS A 261 19.07 1.65 -0.75
CA LYS A 261 17.94 2.52 -1.11
C LYS A 261 17.21 3.06 0.13
N CYS A 262 16.94 2.24 1.15
CA CYS A 262 16.36 2.68 2.42
C CYS A 262 17.21 3.76 3.09
N TYR A 263 18.52 3.51 3.27
CA TYR A 263 19.42 4.49 3.88
C TYR A 263 19.47 5.81 3.10
N CYS A 264 19.39 5.74 1.78
CA CYS A 264 19.33 6.94 0.94
C CYS A 264 18.01 7.71 1.09
N VAL A 265 16.88 7.02 1.21
CA VAL A 265 15.58 7.65 1.50
C VAL A 265 15.59 8.28 2.90
N ASP A 266 16.20 7.61 3.86
CA ASP A 266 16.33 8.06 5.27
C ASP A 266 17.39 9.14 5.45
N LYS A 267 18.19 9.43 4.42
CA LYS A 267 19.36 10.31 4.46
C LYS A 267 20.39 9.89 5.51
N ASP A 268 20.45 8.60 5.80
CA ASP A 268 21.37 8.00 6.78
C ASP A 268 22.70 7.67 6.10
N LEU A 269 23.57 8.68 5.98
CA LEU A 269 24.91 8.49 5.41
C LEU A 269 25.77 7.53 6.23
N THR A 270 25.62 7.51 7.56
CA THR A 270 26.39 6.64 8.44
C THR A 270 26.11 5.17 8.15
N SER A 271 24.84 4.76 8.11
CA SER A 271 24.48 3.39 7.76
C SER A 271 24.79 3.05 6.31
N ALA A 272 24.63 4.00 5.38
CA ALA A 272 24.98 3.79 3.98
C ALA A 272 26.50 3.54 3.79
N LYS A 273 27.35 4.26 4.53
CA LYS A 273 28.80 4.04 4.58
C LYS A 273 29.16 2.67 5.13
N ALA A 274 28.56 2.30 6.26
CA ALA A 274 28.79 1.00 6.87
C ALA A 274 28.41 -0.14 5.92
N LEU A 275 27.26 -0.01 5.24
CA LEU A 275 26.82 -0.98 4.24
C LEU A 275 27.78 -1.07 3.05
N TYR A 276 28.26 0.08 2.55
CA TYR A 276 29.23 0.10 1.46
C TYR A 276 30.57 -0.53 1.84
N GLN A 277 31.04 -0.31 3.07
CA GLN A 277 32.25 -0.98 3.58
C GLN A 277 32.03 -2.49 3.68
N GLN A 278 30.90 -2.93 4.24
CA GLN A 278 30.53 -4.33 4.32
C GLN A 278 30.53 -5.00 2.93
N MET A 279 29.95 -4.34 1.91
CA MET A 279 29.94 -4.87 0.55
C MET A 279 31.35 -5.03 -0.03
N GLN A 280 32.27 -4.11 0.27
CA GLN A 280 33.67 -4.23 -0.14
C GLN A 280 34.37 -5.40 0.56
N ASP A 281 34.20 -5.52 1.88
CA ASP A 281 34.81 -6.57 2.70
C ASP A 281 34.33 -7.96 2.25
N GLU A 282 33.05 -8.07 1.90
CA GLU A 282 32.42 -9.29 1.40
C GLU A 282 32.61 -9.51 -0.11
N LYS A 283 33.34 -8.62 -0.80
CA LYS A 283 33.60 -8.64 -2.24
C LYS A 283 32.32 -8.70 -3.10
N VAL A 284 31.23 -8.10 -2.61
CA VAL A 284 29.97 -7.97 -3.36
C VAL A 284 29.99 -6.66 -4.14
N GLN A 285 29.88 -6.75 -5.46
CA GLN A 285 29.88 -5.55 -6.30
C GLN A 285 28.56 -4.77 -6.12
N MET A 286 28.68 -3.49 -5.77
CA MET A 286 27.53 -2.60 -5.71
C MET A 286 27.12 -2.15 -7.11
N ASN A 287 25.83 -2.23 -7.41
CA ASN A 287 25.32 -1.78 -8.71
C ASN A 287 25.44 -0.26 -8.88
N SER A 288 25.39 0.16 -10.14
CA SER A 288 25.59 1.54 -10.53
C SER A 288 24.57 2.51 -9.92
N LEU A 289 23.31 2.07 -9.77
CA LEU A 289 22.24 2.87 -9.20
C LEU A 289 22.46 3.13 -7.70
N SER A 290 22.90 2.12 -6.94
CA SER A 290 23.23 2.22 -5.52
C SER A 290 24.45 3.12 -5.28
N LEU A 291 25.49 3.01 -6.12
CA LEU A 291 26.65 3.92 -6.07
C LEU A 291 26.26 5.38 -6.27
N LYS A 292 25.35 5.66 -7.20
CA LYS A 292 24.83 7.03 -7.40
C LYS A 292 24.04 7.56 -6.22
N ARG A 293 23.18 6.73 -5.65
CA ARG A 293 22.41 7.11 -4.45
C ARG A 293 23.35 7.43 -3.28
N LEU A 294 24.39 6.62 -3.09
CA LEU A 294 25.41 6.86 -2.08
C LEU A 294 26.22 8.13 -2.36
N ALA A 295 26.65 8.36 -3.60
CA ALA A 295 27.37 9.58 -4.00
C ALA A 295 26.55 10.85 -3.73
N LEU A 296 25.24 10.79 -3.93
CA LEU A 296 24.33 11.87 -3.59
C LEU A 296 24.28 12.14 -2.07
N LEU A 297 24.31 11.10 -1.23
CA LEU A 297 24.38 11.27 0.22
C LEU A 297 25.67 11.96 0.67
N TYR A 298 26.83 11.52 0.15
CA TYR A 298 28.12 12.17 0.42
C TYR A 298 28.08 13.65 0.07
N ARG A 299 27.61 13.99 -1.14
CA ARG A 299 27.49 15.38 -1.58
C ARG A 299 26.57 16.21 -0.69
N ASN A 300 25.42 15.67 -0.30
CA ASN A 300 24.48 16.36 0.59
C ASN A 300 25.05 16.59 1.99
N ALA A 301 25.98 15.74 2.44
CA ALA A 301 26.70 15.91 3.70
C ALA A 301 27.94 16.81 3.59
N GLY A 302 28.28 17.29 2.38
CA GLY A 302 29.48 18.08 2.14
C GLY A 302 30.78 17.26 2.14
N GLU A 303 30.67 15.93 2.02
CA GLU A 303 31.81 15.01 2.03
C GLU A 303 32.24 14.60 0.61
N THR A 304 33.53 14.27 0.45
CA THR A 304 34.08 13.76 -0.81
C THR A 304 33.65 12.31 -1.07
N VAL A 305 33.23 12.02 -2.29
CA VAL A 305 32.86 10.66 -2.71
C VAL A 305 34.13 9.81 -2.86
N PRO A 306 34.28 8.68 -2.14
CA PRO A 306 35.53 7.89 -2.11
C PRO A 306 35.63 6.85 -3.24
N PHE A 307 34.80 6.95 -4.28
CA PHE A 307 34.75 6.03 -5.41
C PHE A 307 34.41 6.77 -6.70
N GLU A 308 34.73 6.16 -7.83
CA GLU A 308 34.36 6.69 -9.13
C GLU A 308 32.85 6.63 -9.34
N GLU A 309 32.21 7.77 -9.57
CA GLU A 309 30.77 7.83 -9.76
C GLU A 309 30.40 7.25 -11.15
N PRO A 310 29.51 6.24 -11.22
CA PRO A 310 29.13 5.66 -12.50
C PRO A 310 28.48 6.68 -13.45
N PRO A 311 28.69 6.58 -14.77
CA PRO A 311 28.13 7.53 -15.73
C PRO A 311 26.58 7.56 -15.71
N VAL A 312 26.00 8.72 -16.02
CA VAL A 312 24.55 8.89 -16.20
C VAL A 312 24.15 8.44 -17.59
N ASN A 313 24.00 7.14 -17.77
CA ASN A 313 23.32 6.59 -18.93
C ASN A 313 21.95 6.05 -18.52
N ILE A 314 20.89 6.82 -18.79
CA ILE A 314 19.51 6.51 -18.40
C ILE A 314 19.09 5.12 -18.92
N ILE A 315 19.54 4.73 -20.11
CA ILE A 315 19.27 3.40 -20.70
C ILE A 315 19.96 2.30 -19.90
N TYR A 316 21.20 2.52 -19.47
CA TYR A 316 21.95 1.59 -18.62
C TYR A 316 21.30 1.42 -17.24
N HIS A 317 20.85 2.51 -16.61
CA HIS A 317 20.15 2.46 -15.31
C HIS A 317 18.80 1.75 -15.40
N PHE A 318 18.09 1.90 -16.52
CA PHE A 318 16.83 1.21 -16.77
C PHE A 318 17.05 -0.30 -16.99
N GLN A 319 18.10 -0.67 -17.73
CA GLN A 319 18.49 -2.07 -17.95
C GLN A 319 18.99 -2.74 -16.67
N GLU A 320 19.79 -2.06 -15.84
CA GLU A 320 20.21 -2.55 -14.52
C GLU A 320 19.02 -2.72 -13.57
N PHE A 321 18.08 -1.77 -13.56
CA PHE A 321 16.85 -1.90 -12.78
C PHE A 321 16.06 -3.15 -13.19
N LEU A 322 15.87 -3.36 -14.50
CA LEU A 322 15.20 -4.56 -15.03
C LEU A 322 15.96 -5.86 -14.80
N ARG A 323 17.28 -5.82 -14.57
CA ARG A 323 18.09 -7.00 -14.19
C ARG A 323 18.07 -7.28 -12.69
N SER A 324 17.68 -6.29 -11.88
CA SER A 324 17.59 -6.37 -10.43
C SER A 324 16.17 -6.66 -9.90
N VAL A 325 15.21 -6.84 -10.81
CA VAL A 325 13.79 -7.17 -10.58
C VAL A 325 13.49 -8.48 -11.29
#